data_AF-A0A1V5HDH4-F1
#
_entry.id   AF-A0A1V5HDH4-F1
#
_cell.length_a   1.000
_cell.length_b   1.000
_cell.length_c   1.000
_cell.angle_alpha   90.00
_cell.angle_beta   90.00
_cell.angle_gamma   90.00
#
_symmetry.space_group_name_H-M   'P 1'
#
loop_
_entity.id
_entity.type
_entity.pdbx_description
1 polymer ?
#
loop_
_entity_poly.entity_id
_entity_poly.type
_entity_poly.pdbx_seq_one_letter_code
_entity_poly.pdbx_strand_id
1 'polypeptide(L)'
;MNDTVQRLRDAAATGNADAQFALAAMLQSGCGVARNVCEAAEWYRKAAQQGHRASCLNLADMYEQGLGVPRDPAEASGWRLQAAGQDGQAVDRPPLRHGAAPRARLEQRTR
;
A
#
# COMPACT_ATOMS: atom_id res chain seq x y z
N MET A 1 8.87 -6.40 24.94
CA MET A 1 9.10 -6.80 23.53
C MET A 1 7.81 -7.13 22.78
N ASN A 2 6.76 -7.68 23.43
CA ASN A 2 5.44 -7.89 22.79
C ASN A 2 4.66 -6.59 22.46
N ASP A 3 4.82 -5.52 23.24
CA ASP A 3 4.13 -4.24 22.98
C ASP A 3 4.41 -3.62 21.60
N THR A 4 5.65 -3.75 21.11
CA THR A 4 6.08 -3.09 19.87
C THR A 4 5.37 -3.70 18.66
N VAL A 5 5.26 -5.04 18.63
CA VAL A 5 4.55 -5.76 17.58
C VAL A 5 3.05 -5.44 17.62
N GLN A 6 2.45 -5.41 18.81
CA GLN A 6 1.03 -5.09 18.95
C GLN A 6 0.71 -3.67 18.47
N ARG A 7 1.56 -2.69 18.81
CA ARG A 7 1.43 -1.31 18.30
C ARG A 7 1.60 -1.22 16.79
N LEU A 8 2.53 -1.99 16.21
CA LEU A 8 2.69 -2.09 14.76
C LEU A 8 1.45 -2.71 14.11
N ARG A 9 0.84 -3.73 14.71
CA ARG A 9 -0.40 -4.35 14.21
C ARG A 9 -1.57 -3.38 14.21
N ASP A 10 -1.71 -2.60 15.28
CA ASP A 10 -2.74 -1.57 15.38
C ASP A 10 -2.53 -0.47 14.32
N ALA A 11 -1.30 0.04 14.19
CA ALA A 11 -0.94 1.00 13.15
C ALA A 11 -1.11 0.44 11.72
N ALA A 12 -0.81 -0.84 11.51
CA ALA A 12 -1.04 -1.52 10.24
C ALA A 12 -2.55 -1.65 9.94
N ALA A 13 -3.37 -1.86 10.98
CA ALA A 13 -4.82 -1.93 10.89
C ALA A 13 -5.46 -0.56 10.63
N THR A 14 -4.87 0.54 11.13
CA THR A 14 -5.31 1.92 10.78
C THR A 14 -4.95 2.33 9.36
N GLY A 15 -4.23 1.47 8.61
CA GLY A 15 -3.87 1.71 7.21
C GLY A 15 -2.49 2.30 7.03
N ASN A 16 -1.64 2.40 8.06
CA ASN A 16 -0.29 2.93 7.88
C ASN A 16 0.57 1.95 7.04
N ALA A 17 0.97 2.36 5.84
CA ALA A 17 1.72 1.53 4.91
C ALA A 17 3.12 1.16 5.43
N ASP A 18 3.83 2.06 6.10
CA ASP A 18 5.12 1.77 6.74
C ASP A 18 4.97 0.76 7.88
N ALA A 19 3.88 0.86 8.66
CA ALA A 19 3.61 -0.11 9.73
C ALA A 19 3.27 -1.50 9.17
N GLN A 20 2.49 -1.55 8.08
CA GLN A 20 2.19 -2.80 7.37
C GLN A 20 3.48 -3.45 6.82
N PHE A 21 4.37 -2.65 6.22
CA PHE A 21 5.68 -3.12 5.75
C PHE A 21 6.54 -3.66 6.89
N ALA A 22 6.65 -2.93 8.00
CA ALA A 22 7.44 -3.33 9.15
C ALA A 22 6.89 -4.61 9.79
N LEU A 23 5.57 -4.73 9.92
CA LEU A 23 4.92 -5.95 10.42
C LEU A 23 5.20 -7.15 9.49
N ALA A 24 5.09 -6.96 8.18
CA ALA A 24 5.40 -7.98 7.20
C ALA A 24 6.88 -8.44 7.29
N ALA A 25 7.82 -7.51 7.43
CA ALA A 25 9.24 -7.82 7.58
C ALA A 25 9.53 -8.61 8.87
N MET A 26 8.85 -8.27 9.97
CA MET A 26 8.93 -9.02 11.24
C MET A 26 8.38 -10.43 11.10
N LEU A 27 7.23 -10.60 10.44
CA LEU A 27 6.61 -11.91 10.18
C LEU A 27 7.47 -12.76 9.23
N GLN A 28 8.12 -12.16 8.24
CA GLN A 28 9.03 -12.84 7.32
C GLN A 28 10.29 -13.34 8.04
N SER A 29 10.88 -12.49 8.90
CA SER A 29 12.12 -12.78 9.62
C SER A 29 11.89 -13.64 10.88
N GLY A 30 10.68 -13.66 11.42
CA GLY A 30 10.37 -14.27 12.72
C GLY A 30 10.96 -13.50 13.90
N CYS A 31 11.20 -12.19 13.75
CA CYS A 31 11.83 -11.39 14.80
C CYS A 31 10.76 -10.86 15.76
N GLY A 32 10.70 -11.42 16.98
CA GLY A 32 9.71 -11.03 18.00
C GLY A 32 8.28 -11.53 17.75
N VAL A 33 8.03 -12.24 16.64
CA VAL A 33 6.76 -12.90 16.30
C VAL A 33 7.01 -14.27 15.69
N ALA A 34 6.00 -15.14 15.72
CA ALA A 34 6.04 -16.39 14.97
C ALA A 34 6.24 -16.09 13.47
N ARG A 35 7.26 -16.70 12.87
CA ARG A 35 7.55 -16.55 11.45
C ARG A 35 6.36 -17.04 10.63
N ASN A 36 5.75 -16.15 9.86
CA ASN A 36 4.62 -16.44 9.00
C ASN A 36 4.74 -15.67 7.68
N VAL A 37 5.38 -16.29 6.70
CA VAL A 37 5.59 -15.71 5.38
C VAL A 37 4.29 -15.54 4.60
N CYS A 38 3.28 -16.38 4.84
CA CYS A 38 1.98 -16.23 4.18
C CYS A 38 1.27 -14.96 4.67
N GLU A 39 1.25 -14.72 5.98
CA GLU A 39 0.70 -13.48 6.54
C GLU A 39 1.52 -12.26 6.15
N ALA A 40 2.86 -12.38 6.08
CA ALA A 40 3.73 -11.30 5.60
C ALA A 40 3.38 -10.86 4.17
N ALA A 41 3.11 -11.82 3.26
CA ALA A 41 2.70 -11.52 1.89
C ALA A 41 1.40 -10.70 1.84
N GLU A 42 0.42 -11.04 2.69
CA GLU A 42 -0.85 -10.30 2.75
C GLU A 42 -0.64 -8.86 3.22
N TRP A 43 0.22 -8.64 4.22
CA TRP A 43 0.54 -7.30 4.69
C TRP A 43 1.32 -6.48 3.66
N TYR A 44 2.30 -7.09 2.99
CA TYR A 44 2.99 -6.43 1.86
C TYR A 44 2.01 -6.08 0.74
N ARG A 45 1.03 -6.95 0.43
CA ARG A 45 0.02 -6.68 -0.59
C ARG A 45 -0.87 -5.49 -0.20
N LYS A 46 -1.24 -5.36 1.08
CA LYS A 46 -1.98 -4.18 1.55
C LYS A 46 -1.16 -2.91 1.38
N ALA A 47 0.10 -2.90 1.81
CA ALA A 47 0.97 -1.74 1.68
C ALA A 47 1.26 -1.39 0.20
N ALA A 48 1.46 -2.40 -0.64
CA ALA A 48 1.64 -2.26 -2.09
C ALA A 48 0.43 -1.61 -2.78
N GLN A 49 -0.79 -1.97 -2.37
CA GLN A 49 -2.02 -1.35 -2.86
C GLN A 49 -2.14 0.13 -2.46
N GLN A 50 -1.49 0.53 -1.36
CA GLN A 50 -1.39 1.94 -0.95
C GLN A 50 -0.30 2.72 -1.70
N GLY A 51 0.36 2.10 -2.67
CA GLY A 51 1.46 2.72 -3.43
C GLY A 51 2.81 2.63 -2.73
N HIS A 52 2.97 1.81 -1.69
CA HIS A 52 4.25 1.67 -1.02
C HIS A 52 5.24 0.87 -1.88
N ARG A 53 6.18 1.57 -2.50
CA ARG A 53 7.15 1.01 -3.45
C ARG A 53 7.96 -0.17 -2.91
N ALA A 54 8.48 -0.07 -1.68
CA ALA A 54 9.26 -1.15 -1.07
C ALA A 54 8.42 -2.42 -0.86
N SER A 55 7.15 -2.26 -0.51
CA SER A 55 6.23 -3.39 -0.36
C SER A 55 5.93 -4.06 -1.70
N CYS A 56 5.73 -3.29 -2.78
CA CYS A 56 5.56 -3.85 -4.13
C CYS A 56 6.78 -4.68 -4.56
N LEU A 57 8.01 -4.19 -4.30
CA LEU A 57 9.24 -4.90 -4.66
C LEU A 57 9.42 -6.19 -3.84
N ASN A 58 9.16 -6.14 -2.53
CA ASN A 58 9.22 -7.34 -1.68
C ASN A 58 8.15 -8.36 -2.07
N LEU A 59 6.95 -7.92 -2.41
CA LEU A 59 5.90 -8.84 -2.86
C LEU A 59 6.29 -9.51 -4.18
N ALA A 60 6.86 -8.74 -5.13
CA ALA A 60 7.38 -9.30 -6.37
C ALA A 60 8.45 -10.36 -6.12
N ASP A 61 9.40 -10.09 -5.23
CA ASP A 61 10.44 -11.04 -4.84
C ASP A 61 9.84 -12.31 -4.19
N MET A 62 8.83 -12.15 -3.33
CA MET A 62 8.13 -13.30 -2.72
C MET A 62 7.43 -14.17 -3.76
N TYR A 63 6.80 -13.59 -4.77
CA TYR A 63 6.20 -14.35 -5.88
C TYR A 63 7.24 -15.00 -6.79
N GLU A 64 8.41 -14.41 -6.98
CA GLU A 64 9.49 -15.03 -7.78
C GLU A 64 10.11 -16.23 -7.08
N GLN A 65 10.29 -16.13 -5.76
CA GLN A 65 10.86 -17.18 -4.92
C GLN A 65 9.83 -18.19 -4.42
N GLY A 66 8.53 -17.89 -4.49
CA GLY A 66 7.46 -18.72 -3.92
C GLY A 66 7.44 -18.71 -2.39
N LEU A 67 7.77 -17.59 -1.76
CA LEU A 67 7.83 -17.46 -0.30
C LEU A 67 6.46 -17.07 0.25
N GLY A 68 5.75 -18.01 0.87
CA GLY A 68 4.43 -17.76 1.48
C GLY A 68 3.28 -17.54 0.50
N VAL A 69 3.58 -17.48 -0.80
CA VAL A 69 2.64 -17.47 -1.92
C VAL A 69 3.12 -18.47 -2.97
N PRO A 70 2.22 -19.04 -3.79
CA PRO A 70 2.63 -19.84 -4.93
C PRO A 70 3.52 -19.01 -5.84
N ARG A 71 4.59 -19.63 -6.34
CA ARG A 71 5.54 -18.98 -7.24
C ARG A 71 4.82 -18.56 -8.52
N ASP A 72 4.78 -17.25 -8.76
CA ASP A 72 4.16 -16.68 -9.96
C ASP A 72 4.98 -15.50 -10.49
N PRO A 73 5.89 -15.73 -11.46
CA PRO A 73 6.73 -14.68 -12.00
C PRO A 73 5.94 -13.64 -12.82
N ALA A 74 4.74 -13.98 -13.32
CA ALA A 74 3.89 -13.04 -14.05
C ALA A 74 3.29 -12.01 -13.08
N GLU A 75 2.78 -12.47 -11.93
CA GLU A 75 2.29 -11.62 -10.87
C GLU A 75 3.41 -10.77 -10.27
N ALA A 76 4.60 -11.35 -10.06
CA ALA A 76 5.78 -10.60 -9.62
C ALA A 76 6.15 -9.45 -10.56
N SER A 77 6.14 -9.72 -11.86
CA SER A 77 6.40 -8.71 -12.89
C SER A 77 5.37 -7.59 -12.86
N GLY A 78 4.09 -7.92 -12.62
CA GLY A 78 3.01 -6.95 -12.42
C GLY A 78 3.28 -6.03 -11.22
N TRP A 79 3.65 -6.58 -10.07
CA TRP A 79 3.98 -5.80 -8.88
C TRP A 79 5.21 -4.91 -9.06
N ARG A 80 6.25 -5.39 -9.77
CA ARG A 80 7.43 -4.59 -10.15
C ARG A 80 7.07 -3.44 -11.08
N LEU A 81 6.25 -3.70 -12.09
CA LEU A 81 5.81 -2.68 -13.02
C LEU A 81 4.96 -1.63 -12.31
N GLN A 82 4.10 -2.04 -11.37
CA GLN A 82 3.38 -1.11 -10.50
C GLN A 82 4.35 -0.27 -9.67
N ALA A 83 5.36 -0.87 -9.05
CA ALA A 83 6.39 -0.14 -8.29
C ALA A 83 7.13 0.90 -9.14
N ALA A 84 7.43 0.57 -10.40
CA ALA A 84 8.09 1.44 -11.35
C ALA A 84 7.16 2.54 -11.90
N GLY A 85 5.89 2.21 -12.17
CA GLY A 85 4.89 3.17 -12.66
C GLY A 85 4.46 4.21 -11.63
N GLN A 86 4.54 3.88 -10.34
CA GLN A 86 4.30 4.83 -9.25
C GLN A 86 5.36 5.96 -9.20
N ASP A 87 6.57 5.69 -9.71
CA ASP A 87 7.63 6.71 -9.87
C ASP A 87 7.33 7.65 -11.06
N GLY A 88 6.57 7.17 -12.05
CA GLY A 88 6.23 7.89 -13.28
C GLY A 88 4.92 8.68 -13.28
N GLN A 89 4.06 8.54 -12.25
CA GLN A 89 2.75 9.23 -12.17
C GLN A 89 2.82 10.67 -11.61
N ALA A 90 4.00 11.30 -11.65
CA ALA A 90 4.20 12.72 -11.34
C ALA A 90 4.21 13.62 -12.58
N VAL A 91 3.73 13.15 -13.74
CA VAL A 91 3.55 14.00 -14.92
C VAL A 91 2.14 13.83 -15.48
N ASP A 92 1.38 14.93 -15.47
CA ASP A 92 0.05 15.08 -16.08
C ASP A 92 -1.19 14.60 -15.30
N ARG A 93 -1.30 15.00 -14.02
CA ARG A 93 -2.64 15.35 -13.52
C ARG A 93 -2.72 16.87 -13.36
N PRO A 94 -3.33 17.61 -14.31
CA PRO A 94 -3.64 19.01 -14.04
C PRO A 94 -4.47 19.07 -12.75
N PRO A 95 -4.22 20.05 -11.86
CA PRO A 95 -5.01 20.18 -10.66
C PRO A 95 -6.46 20.33 -11.09
N LEU A 96 -7.33 19.41 -10.67
CA LEU A 96 -8.76 19.63 -10.71
C LEU A 96 -9.00 20.82 -9.79
N ARG A 97 -8.93 21.99 -10.44
CA ARG A 97 -9.37 23.30 -10.05
C ARG A 97 -10.50 23.11 -9.04
N HIS A 98 -10.24 23.51 -7.80
CA HIS A 98 -11.31 23.81 -6.86
C HIS A 98 -12.34 24.59 -7.65
N GLY A 99 -13.47 23.95 -7.92
CA GLY A 99 -14.58 24.50 -8.67
C GLY A 99 -15.05 25.70 -7.89
N ALA A 100 -14.49 26.85 -8.23
CA ALA A 100 -15.02 28.15 -7.90
C ALA A 100 -16.50 28.10 -8.24
N ALA A 101 -17.33 28.31 -7.23
CA ALA A 101 -18.72 28.60 -7.43
C ALA A 101 -18.84 29.80 -8.39
N PRO A 102 -19.65 29.72 -9.44
CA PRO A 102 -20.56 30.80 -9.74
C PRO A 102 -21.82 30.53 -8.91
N ARG A 103 -21.99 31.26 -7.79
CA ARG A 103 -23.33 31.40 -7.20
C ARG A 103 -24.20 32.02 -8.30
N ALA A 104 -25.02 31.19 -8.93
CA ALA A 104 -26.03 31.61 -9.87
C ALA A 104 -26.92 32.63 -9.16
N ARG A 105 -26.86 33.86 -9.66
CA ARG A 105 -27.78 34.95 -9.35
C ARG A 105 -29.09 34.65 -10.09
N LEU A 106 -30.05 34.08 -9.39
CA LEU A 106 -31.50 34.07 -9.62
C LEU A 106 -32.03 33.25 -8.43
N GLU A 107 -32.86 33.71 -7.52
CA GLU A 107 -34.15 34.34 -7.71
C GLU A 107 -34.50 35.14 -6.44
N GLN A 108 -34.70 36.45 -6.56
CA GLN A 108 -35.68 37.18 -5.74
C GLN A 108 -36.39 38.17 -6.65
N ARG A 109 -37.23 37.64 -7.55
CA ARG A 109 -38.38 38.33 -8.10
C ARG A 109 -39.62 37.66 -7.51
N THR A 110 -40.01 38.10 -6.32
CA THR A 110 -41.40 38.06 -5.82
C THR A 110 -41.43 38.70 -4.42
N ARG A 111 -41.58 40.01 -4.33
CA ARG A 111 -42.86 40.69 -4.03
C ARG A 111 -42.69 42.19 -4.14
#